data_AF-A0A194ANM9-F1
#
_entry.id   AF-A0A194ANM9-F1
#
_cell.length_a   1.000
_cell.length_b   1.000
_cell.length_c   1.000
_cell.angle_alpha   90.00
_cell.angle_beta   90.00
_cell.angle_gamma   90.00
#
_symmetry.space_group_name_H-M   'P 1'
#
loop_
_entity.id
_entity.type
_entity.pdbx_description
1 polymer ?
#
loop_
_entity_poly.entity_id
_entity_poly.type
_entity_poly.pdbx_seq_one_letter_code
_entity_poly.pdbx_strand_id
1 'polypeptide(L)'
;MALTKLVLVFSCMTLCHCLLMQQPSAYSNDELYNMIKQMNNTIGHMEETISKQNNIIAGLRYTKNFTNVGFHAKLSHTISNLGDNQAIEFDQVITNVGNSYDPRHGHFTAPVSGMYLISTSVMSTPGHHIFCDIVKNGKTISRLFGGTEDYQGDTQTFVVELQSGDMVWVRHSAGDPNELLNGYNSYFSGFLISTL
;
A
#
# COMPACT_ATOMS: atom_id res chain seq x y z
N MET A 1 19.79 91.28 -3.34
CA MET A 1 18.96 90.09 -3.62
C MET A 1 19.46 89.22 -4.80
N ALA A 2 20.09 89.78 -5.84
CA ALA A 2 20.57 88.99 -6.99
C ALA A 2 21.79 88.09 -6.69
N LEU A 3 22.73 88.56 -5.86
CA LEU A 3 23.97 87.83 -5.54
C LEU A 3 23.70 86.51 -4.79
N THR A 4 22.72 86.48 -3.89
CA THR A 4 22.36 85.32 -3.08
C THR A 4 21.72 84.19 -3.90
N LYS A 5 20.97 84.54 -4.96
CA LYS A 5 20.41 83.56 -5.90
C LYS A 5 21.49 82.91 -6.76
N LEU A 6 22.53 83.66 -7.14
CA LEU A 6 23.63 83.15 -7.95
C LEU A 6 24.50 82.14 -7.18
N VAL A 7 24.78 82.40 -5.90
CA VAL A 7 25.56 81.49 -5.04
C VAL A 7 24.85 80.15 -4.82
N LEU A 8 23.52 80.15 -4.68
CA LEU A 8 22.70 78.94 -4.55
C LEU A 8 22.68 78.09 -5.83
N VAL A 9 22.72 78.72 -7.02
CA VAL A 9 22.79 77.98 -8.29
C VAL A 9 24.17 77.34 -8.46
N PHE A 10 25.25 78.03 -8.10
CA PHE A 10 26.60 77.47 -8.15
C PHE A 10 26.80 76.32 -7.15
N SER A 11 26.26 76.41 -5.93
CA SER A 11 26.34 75.31 -4.95
C SER A 11 25.49 74.11 -5.36
N CYS A 12 24.33 74.34 -5.98
CA CYS A 12 23.48 73.26 -6.48
C CYS A 12 24.10 72.56 -7.70
N MET A 13 24.77 73.29 -8.59
CA MET A 13 25.48 72.69 -9.73
C MET A 13 26.71 71.89 -9.30
N THR A 14 27.48 72.34 -8.31
CA THR A 14 28.62 71.56 -7.79
C THR A 14 28.16 70.33 -7.01
N LEU A 15 27.08 70.43 -6.24
CA LEU A 15 26.43 69.26 -5.61
C LEU A 15 25.89 68.28 -6.66
N CYS A 16 25.26 68.77 -7.73
CA CYS A 16 24.78 67.93 -8.84
C CYS A 16 25.93 67.26 -9.59
N HIS A 17 27.05 67.95 -9.81
CA HIS A 17 28.26 67.38 -10.39
C HIS A 17 28.89 66.31 -9.47
N CYS A 18 28.87 66.54 -8.14
CA CYS A 18 29.36 65.59 -7.14
C CYS A 18 28.45 64.34 -7.04
N LEU A 19 27.13 64.51 -7.14
CA LEU A 19 26.13 63.42 -7.20
C LEU A 19 26.18 62.64 -8.52
N LEU A 20 26.46 63.30 -9.65
CA LEU A 20 26.68 62.65 -10.94
C LEU A 20 28.00 61.89 -11.00
N MET A 21 29.00 62.29 -10.20
CA MET A 21 30.25 61.55 -10.00
C MET A 21 30.16 60.42 -8.97
N GLN A 22 29.01 60.26 -8.30
CA GLN A 22 28.70 59.13 -7.41
C GLN A 22 27.98 57.97 -8.13
N GLN A 23 28.05 57.89 -9.46
CA GLN A 23 27.74 56.62 -10.11
C GLN A 23 28.84 55.61 -9.76
N PRO A 24 28.49 54.38 -9.34
CA PRO A 24 29.50 53.38 -9.02
C PRO A 24 30.40 53.20 -10.24
N SER A 25 31.72 53.26 -10.02
CA SER A 25 32.73 53.04 -11.05
C SER A 25 32.37 51.79 -11.86
N ALA A 26 32.44 51.88 -13.19
CA ALA A 26 32.26 50.72 -14.06
C ALA A 26 33.08 49.54 -13.50
N TYR A 27 32.41 48.39 -13.29
CA TYR A 27 33.06 47.18 -12.77
C TYR A 27 34.34 46.92 -13.55
N SER A 28 35.44 46.66 -12.85
CA SER A 28 36.69 46.29 -13.50
C SER A 28 36.54 44.97 -14.26
N ASN A 29 37.31 44.79 -15.33
CA ASN A 29 37.28 43.54 -16.11
C ASN A 29 37.61 42.31 -15.24
N ASP A 30 38.42 42.47 -14.19
CA ASP A 30 38.77 41.41 -13.24
C ASP A 30 37.59 41.03 -12.32
N GLU A 31 36.82 42.02 -11.85
CA GLU A 31 35.59 41.76 -11.08
C GLU A 31 34.55 41.05 -11.94
N LEU A 32 34.38 41.49 -13.19
CA LEU A 32 33.48 40.85 -14.14
C LEU A 32 33.90 39.40 -14.42
N TYR A 33 35.20 39.15 -14.59
CA TYR A 33 35.73 37.81 -14.80
C TYR A 33 35.47 36.89 -13.60
N ASN A 34 35.70 37.38 -12.38
CA ASN A 34 35.46 36.62 -11.16
C ASN A 34 33.97 36.30 -10.97
N MET A 35 33.07 37.24 -11.30
CA MET A 35 31.62 37.01 -11.27
C MET A 35 31.20 35.94 -12.28
N ILE A 36 31.69 35.99 -13.52
CA ILE A 36 31.39 34.97 -14.55
C ILE A 36 31.86 33.59 -14.08
N LYS A 37 33.06 33.52 -13.50
CA LYS A 37 33.61 32.27 -12.96
C LYS A 37 32.74 31.70 -11.83
N GLN A 38 32.31 32.54 -10.90
CA GLN A 38 31.42 32.13 -9.81
C GLN A 38 30.05 31.69 -10.34
N MET A 39 29.51 32.39 -11.34
CA MET A 39 28.24 32.03 -11.97
C MET A 39 28.33 30.66 -12.66
N ASN A 40 29.40 30.38 -13.40
CA ASN A 40 29.59 29.08 -14.05
C ASN A 40 29.71 27.93 -13.03
N ASN A 41 30.44 28.14 -11.93
CA ASN A 41 30.50 27.16 -10.84
C ASN A 41 29.12 26.93 -10.22
N THR A 42 28.34 28.01 -10.03
CA THR A 42 26.99 27.92 -9.48
C THR A 42 26.06 27.15 -10.41
N ILE A 43 26.15 27.37 -11.73
CA ILE A 43 25.38 26.63 -12.74
C ILE A 43 25.72 25.14 -12.67
N GLY A 44 27.00 24.77 -12.60
CA GLY A 44 27.41 23.37 -12.48
C GLY A 44 26.83 22.69 -11.22
N HIS A 45 26.83 23.38 -10.08
CA HIS A 45 26.20 22.86 -8.86
C HIS A 45 24.67 22.76 -8.96
N MET A 46 24.03 23.70 -9.67
CA MET A 46 22.59 23.64 -9.92
C MET A 46 22.24 22.45 -10.81
N GLU A 47 22.98 22.22 -11.90
CA GLU A 47 22.79 21.06 -12.78
C GLU A 47 22.94 19.73 -12.03
N GLU A 48 23.95 19.62 -11.17
CA GLU A 48 24.15 18.45 -10.32
C GLU A 48 22.98 18.25 -9.33
N THR A 49 22.51 19.33 -8.71
CA THR A 49 21.39 19.29 -7.77
C THR A 49 20.09 18.89 -8.45
N ILE A 50 19.82 19.44 -9.64
CA ILE A 50 18.64 19.10 -10.46
C ILE A 50 18.68 17.61 -10.84
N SER A 51 19.85 17.11 -11.25
CA SER A 51 20.02 15.69 -11.57
C SER A 51 19.72 14.78 -10.36
N LYS A 52 20.25 15.12 -9.19
CA LYS A 52 19.95 14.39 -7.94
C LYS A 52 18.47 14.44 -7.58
N GLN A 53 17.84 15.61 -7.67
CA GLN A 53 16.41 15.77 -7.40
C GLN A 53 15.54 14.97 -8.37
N ASN A 54 15.88 14.94 -9.66
CA ASN A 54 15.16 14.15 -10.66
C ASN A 54 15.23 12.64 -10.36
N ASN A 55 16.38 12.15 -9.92
CA ASN A 55 16.53 10.75 -9.50
C ASN A 55 15.69 10.43 -8.25
N ILE A 56 15.67 11.33 -7.26
CA ILE A 56 14.83 11.19 -6.07
C ILE A 56 13.34 11.19 -6.45
N ILE A 57 12.90 12.12 -7.30
CA ILE A 57 11.51 12.21 -7.76
C ILE A 57 11.12 10.94 -8.54
N ALA A 58 12.01 10.42 -9.39
CA ALA A 58 11.79 9.15 -10.08
C ALA A 58 11.61 7.98 -9.10
N GLY A 59 12.43 7.93 -8.05
CA GLY A 59 12.29 6.94 -6.97
C GLY A 59 11.00 7.10 -6.14
N LEU A 60 10.61 8.34 -5.81
CA LEU A 60 9.38 8.63 -5.07
C LEU A 60 8.11 8.36 -5.89
N ARG A 61 8.13 8.59 -7.20
CA ARG A 61 7.02 8.15 -8.08
C ARG A 61 6.82 6.64 -8.08
N TYR A 62 7.88 5.89 -7.74
CA TYR A 62 7.84 4.43 -7.63
C TYR A 62 7.39 3.94 -6.24
N THR A 63 7.18 4.81 -5.25
CA THR A 63 6.47 4.43 -4.02
C THR A 63 4.98 4.33 -4.31
N LYS A 64 4.61 3.26 -5.03
CA LYS A 64 3.24 2.76 -5.14
C LYS A 64 2.72 2.63 -3.71
N ASN A 65 1.55 3.22 -3.41
CA ASN A 65 0.88 2.98 -2.13
C ASN A 65 0.69 1.46 -1.99
N PHE A 66 1.53 0.81 -1.19
CA PHE A 66 1.47 -0.63 -0.98
C PHE A 66 0.19 -0.91 -0.23
N THR A 67 -0.82 -1.39 -0.95
CA THR A 67 -2.01 -1.94 -0.31
C THR A 67 -1.60 -3.31 0.21
N ASN A 68 -1.37 -3.39 1.52
CA ASN A 68 -1.08 -4.66 2.17
C ASN A 68 -2.40 -5.27 2.61
N VAL A 69 -2.70 -6.47 2.12
CA VAL A 69 -3.88 -7.22 2.51
C VAL A 69 -3.42 -8.63 2.84
N GLY A 70 -3.74 -9.10 4.04
CA GLY A 70 -3.37 -10.42 4.47
C GLY A 70 -4.15 -10.82 5.70
N PHE A 71 -4.69 -12.04 5.69
CA PHE A 71 -5.39 -12.59 6.83
C PHE A 71 -5.00 -14.05 7.09
N HIS A 72 -5.09 -14.43 8.35
CA HIS A 72 -4.96 -15.79 8.80
C HIS A 72 -5.89 -15.97 10.01
N ALA A 73 -6.82 -16.90 9.89
CA ALA A 73 -7.77 -17.25 10.93
C ALA A 73 -7.89 -18.77 11.03
N LYS A 74 -8.17 -19.26 12.24
CA LYS A 74 -8.38 -20.67 12.52
C LYS A 74 -9.59 -20.85 13.42
N LEU A 75 -10.04 -22.09 13.56
CA LEU A 75 -11.07 -22.42 14.53
C LEU A 75 -10.48 -22.50 15.95
N SER A 76 -11.20 -21.99 16.93
CA SER A 76 -10.83 -22.13 18.35
C SER A 76 -11.30 -23.44 18.97
N HIS A 77 -12.28 -24.11 18.36
CA HIS A 77 -12.91 -25.33 18.87
C HIS A 77 -13.43 -26.21 17.71
N THR A 78 -13.64 -27.49 17.98
CA THR A 78 -14.29 -28.41 17.02
C THR A 78 -15.75 -28.02 16.85
N ILE A 79 -16.22 -27.95 15.61
CA ILE A 79 -17.60 -27.62 15.26
C ILE A 79 -18.35 -28.91 14.90
N SER A 80 -19.60 -29.00 15.36
CA SER A 80 -20.58 -30.05 15.05
C SER A 80 -21.88 -29.42 14.56
N ASN A 81 -22.79 -30.25 14.01
CA ASN A 81 -24.13 -29.82 13.57
C ASN A 81 -24.10 -28.65 12.57
N LEU A 82 -23.15 -28.68 11.64
CA LEU A 82 -23.07 -27.70 10.56
C LEU A 82 -24.29 -27.83 9.65
N GLY A 83 -25.00 -26.73 9.43
CA GLY A 83 -26.10 -26.67 8.48
C GLY A 83 -25.63 -26.77 7.03
N ASP A 84 -26.55 -27.08 6.13
CA ASP A 84 -26.28 -27.09 4.69
C ASP A 84 -25.79 -25.73 4.23
N ASN A 85 -24.67 -25.70 3.51
CA ASN A 85 -24.07 -24.47 2.99
C ASN A 85 -23.72 -23.42 4.05
N GLN A 86 -23.68 -23.80 5.34
CA GLN A 86 -23.31 -22.91 6.43
C GLN A 86 -21.86 -22.46 6.25
N ALA A 87 -21.63 -21.14 6.25
CA ALA A 87 -20.29 -20.58 6.22
C ALA A 87 -19.51 -20.98 7.49
N ILE A 88 -18.23 -21.32 7.33
CA ILE A 88 -17.36 -21.66 8.44
C ILE A 88 -16.76 -20.37 9.01
N GLU A 89 -17.14 -20.07 10.25
CA GLU A 89 -16.64 -18.92 11.01
C GLU A 89 -15.31 -19.29 11.68
N PHE A 90 -14.18 -19.01 11.01
CA PHE A 90 -12.85 -19.15 11.64
C PHE A 90 -12.64 -18.02 12.64
N ASP A 91 -13.10 -18.27 13.87
CA ASP A 91 -13.30 -17.26 14.91
C ASP A 91 -11.98 -16.75 15.54
N GLN A 92 -10.93 -17.57 15.52
CA GLN A 92 -9.63 -17.19 16.06
C GLN A 92 -8.75 -16.52 15.00
N VAL A 93 -8.86 -15.19 14.90
CA VAL A 93 -8.06 -14.36 14.00
C VAL A 93 -6.65 -14.13 14.54
N ILE A 94 -5.64 -14.52 13.76
CA ILE A 94 -4.22 -14.32 14.07
C ILE A 94 -3.66 -13.11 13.32
N THR A 95 -4.10 -12.87 12.09
CA THR A 95 -3.70 -11.72 11.28
C THR A 95 -4.89 -11.25 10.45
N ASN A 96 -5.06 -9.93 10.31
CA ASN A 96 -6.11 -9.33 9.49
C ASN A 96 -5.69 -7.93 8.99
N VAL A 97 -4.54 -7.86 8.32
CA VAL A 97 -4.05 -6.62 7.70
C VAL A 97 -4.99 -6.24 6.55
N GLY A 98 -5.45 -4.99 6.56
CA GLY A 98 -6.48 -4.51 5.63
C GLY A 98 -7.92 -4.78 6.10
N ASN A 99 -8.11 -5.41 7.27
CA ASN A 99 -9.42 -5.69 7.89
C ASN A 99 -10.43 -6.29 6.90
N SER A 100 -9.96 -7.20 6.06
CA SER A 100 -10.70 -7.74 4.91
C SER A 100 -11.33 -9.11 5.20
N TYR A 101 -11.00 -9.73 6.34
CA TYR A 101 -11.66 -10.93 6.84
C TYR A 101 -12.66 -10.58 7.94
N ASP A 102 -13.89 -11.07 7.83
CA ASP A 102 -14.94 -10.95 8.85
C ASP A 102 -15.14 -12.30 9.57
N PRO A 103 -14.66 -12.44 10.82
CA PRO A 103 -14.77 -13.69 11.57
C PRO A 103 -16.21 -14.02 11.97
N ARG A 104 -17.16 -13.06 11.94
CA ARG A 104 -18.56 -13.32 12.28
C ARG A 104 -19.34 -14.00 11.17
N HIS A 105 -18.86 -13.88 9.94
CA HIS A 105 -19.50 -14.48 8.76
C HIS A 105 -18.59 -15.47 8.05
N GLY A 106 -17.32 -15.57 8.43
CA GLY A 106 -16.35 -16.44 7.79
C GLY A 106 -15.87 -15.96 6.42
N HIS A 107 -16.13 -14.70 6.06
CA HIS A 107 -15.91 -14.19 4.71
C HIS A 107 -14.64 -13.36 4.60
N PHE A 108 -13.84 -13.61 3.57
CA PHE A 108 -12.86 -12.66 3.08
C PHE A 108 -13.47 -11.82 1.95
N THR A 109 -13.38 -10.50 2.03
CA THR A 109 -13.82 -9.57 0.98
C THR A 109 -12.61 -8.84 0.41
N ALA A 110 -12.36 -8.95 -0.89
CA ALA A 110 -11.23 -8.27 -1.53
C ALA A 110 -11.42 -6.74 -1.46
N PRO A 111 -10.54 -5.99 -0.77
CA PRO A 111 -10.70 -4.53 -0.66
C PRO A 111 -10.30 -3.82 -1.96
N VAL A 112 -9.45 -4.43 -2.79
CA VAL A 112 -8.95 -3.90 -4.06
C VAL A 112 -8.95 -4.99 -5.12
N SER A 113 -8.99 -4.60 -6.39
CA SER A 113 -8.81 -5.55 -7.49
C SER A 113 -7.36 -6.05 -7.54
N GLY A 114 -7.16 -7.36 -7.66
CA GLY A 114 -5.83 -7.94 -7.61
C GLY A 114 -5.78 -9.46 -7.74
N MET A 115 -4.55 -9.97 -7.77
CA MET A 115 -4.26 -11.39 -7.63
C MET A 115 -4.04 -11.74 -6.16
N TYR A 116 -4.75 -12.74 -5.67
CA TYR A 116 -4.70 -13.20 -4.29
C TYR A 116 -4.24 -14.66 -4.24
N LEU A 117 -3.38 -14.98 -3.27
CA LEU A 117 -3.15 -16.37 -2.86
C LEU A 117 -4.09 -16.68 -1.70
N ILE A 118 -4.87 -17.74 -1.84
CA ILE A 118 -5.77 -18.24 -0.80
C ILE A 118 -5.31 -19.65 -0.41
N SER A 119 -5.30 -19.94 0.88
CA SER A 119 -4.94 -21.23 1.43
C SER A 119 -5.90 -21.61 2.55
N THR A 120 -6.36 -22.86 2.56
CA THR A 120 -7.25 -23.37 3.59
C THR A 120 -6.99 -24.84 3.84
N SER A 121 -7.17 -25.24 5.09
CA SER A 121 -7.17 -26.63 5.53
C SER A 121 -8.44 -26.90 6.32
N VAL A 122 -9.03 -28.07 6.07
CA VAL A 122 -10.07 -28.64 6.93
C VAL A 122 -9.60 -30.00 7.39
N MET A 123 -9.89 -30.32 8.64
CA MET A 123 -9.54 -31.62 9.22
C MET A 123 -10.76 -32.19 9.94
N SER A 124 -11.03 -33.47 9.74
CA SER A 124 -12.04 -34.23 10.48
C SER A 124 -11.50 -34.69 11.83
N THR A 125 -12.41 -35.13 12.70
CA THR A 125 -12.09 -35.83 13.96
C THR A 125 -12.14 -37.35 13.74
N PRO A 126 -11.33 -38.17 14.44
CA PRO A 126 -11.37 -39.62 14.30
C PRO A 126 -12.80 -40.19 14.43
N GLY A 127 -13.20 -41.06 13.50
CA GLY A 127 -14.56 -41.61 13.42
C GLY A 127 -15.58 -40.73 12.68
N HIS A 128 -15.21 -39.53 12.24
CA HIS A 128 -16.07 -38.57 11.57
C HIS A 128 -15.46 -38.10 10.25
N HIS A 129 -16.28 -37.70 9.29
CA HIS A 129 -15.82 -37.05 8.06
C HIS A 129 -16.20 -35.57 8.07
N ILE A 130 -15.73 -34.83 7.07
CA ILE A 130 -16.16 -33.45 6.81
C ILE A 130 -16.05 -33.17 5.30
N PHE A 131 -17.07 -32.54 4.74
CA PHE A 131 -17.03 -31.99 3.38
C PHE A 131 -17.25 -30.48 3.41
N CYS A 132 -16.28 -29.75 2.86
CA CYS A 132 -16.36 -28.29 2.76
C CYS A 132 -16.18 -27.84 1.31
N ASP A 133 -16.88 -26.78 0.94
CA ASP A 133 -16.72 -26.11 -0.34
C ASP A 133 -15.96 -24.79 -0.13
N ILE A 134 -15.03 -24.50 -1.03
CA ILE A 134 -14.46 -23.17 -1.20
C ILE A 134 -15.33 -22.42 -2.20
N VAL A 135 -15.80 -21.24 -1.81
CA VAL A 135 -16.82 -20.49 -2.54
C VAL A 135 -16.28 -19.12 -2.93
N LYS A 136 -16.50 -18.71 -4.19
CA LYS A 136 -16.32 -17.34 -4.66
C LYS A 136 -17.68 -16.79 -5.09
N ASN A 137 -18.12 -15.68 -4.49
CA ASN A 137 -19.38 -15.00 -4.82
C ASN A 137 -20.60 -15.95 -4.92
N GLY A 138 -20.70 -16.90 -4.00
CA GLY A 138 -21.81 -17.87 -3.93
C GLY A 138 -21.65 -19.11 -4.81
N LYS A 139 -20.63 -19.16 -5.68
CA LYS A 139 -20.32 -20.31 -6.52
C LYS A 139 -19.17 -21.13 -5.93
N THR A 140 -19.39 -22.43 -5.76
CA THR A 140 -18.31 -23.37 -5.39
C THR A 140 -17.24 -23.38 -6.48
N ILE A 141 -15.98 -23.15 -6.08
CA ILE A 141 -14.81 -23.17 -6.96
C ILE A 141 -13.89 -24.37 -6.69
N SER A 142 -13.96 -24.94 -5.48
CA SER A 142 -13.27 -26.18 -5.12
C SER A 142 -13.94 -26.85 -3.91
N ARG A 143 -13.54 -28.08 -3.60
CA ARG A 143 -14.03 -28.87 -2.47
C ARG A 143 -12.86 -29.45 -1.69
N LEU A 144 -13.01 -29.50 -0.37
CA LEU A 144 -12.11 -30.11 0.60
C LEU A 144 -12.83 -31.27 1.30
N PHE A 145 -12.06 -32.25 1.75
CA PHE A 145 -12.60 -33.43 2.42
C PHE A 145 -11.70 -33.90 3.58
N GLY A 146 -12.31 -34.38 4.66
CA GLY A 146 -11.65 -35.19 5.70
C GLY A 146 -12.40 -36.51 5.84
N GLY A 147 -11.68 -37.63 5.90
CA GLY A 147 -12.27 -38.97 6.04
C GLY A 147 -12.42 -39.42 7.50
N THR A 148 -12.88 -40.65 7.70
CA THR A 148 -13.38 -41.16 9.00
C THR A 148 -12.37 -41.93 9.85
N GLU A 149 -11.16 -42.20 9.38
CA GLU A 149 -10.24 -43.11 10.07
C GLU A 149 -9.65 -42.48 11.35
N ASP A 150 -8.59 -41.70 11.18
CA ASP A 150 -7.96 -40.87 12.22
C ASP A 150 -8.18 -39.39 11.86
N TYR A 151 -7.37 -38.48 12.39
CA TYR A 151 -7.30 -37.11 11.89
C TYR A 151 -6.93 -37.09 10.41
N GLN A 152 -7.91 -36.84 9.55
CA GLN A 152 -7.75 -36.73 8.11
C GLN A 152 -8.18 -35.34 7.65
N GLY A 153 -7.50 -34.80 6.65
CA GLY A 153 -7.81 -33.47 6.16
C GLY A 153 -7.28 -33.23 4.77
N ASP A 154 -7.84 -32.21 4.13
CA ASP A 154 -7.40 -31.71 2.85
C ASP A 154 -6.96 -30.26 3.02
N THR A 155 -5.88 -29.91 2.33
CA THR A 155 -5.33 -28.55 2.29
C THR A 155 -5.21 -28.13 0.85
N GLN A 156 -5.80 -26.98 0.52
CA GLN A 156 -5.71 -26.42 -0.81
C GLN A 156 -5.16 -25.02 -0.77
N THR A 157 -4.28 -24.74 -1.73
CA THR A 157 -3.72 -23.42 -1.97
C THR A 157 -3.88 -23.10 -3.45
N PHE A 158 -4.44 -21.94 -3.77
CA PHE A 158 -4.69 -21.52 -5.13
C PHE A 158 -4.51 -20.01 -5.28
N VAL A 159 -4.24 -19.59 -6.52
CA VAL A 159 -4.18 -18.18 -6.91
C VAL A 159 -5.48 -17.83 -7.62
N VAL A 160 -6.08 -16.70 -7.26
CA VAL A 160 -7.34 -16.23 -7.82
C VAL A 160 -7.32 -14.73 -8.07
N GLU A 161 -7.86 -14.32 -9.21
CA GLU A 161 -8.16 -12.91 -9.48
C GLU A 161 -9.49 -12.53 -8.82
N LEU A 162 -9.44 -11.46 -8.02
CA LEU A 162 -10.61 -10.90 -7.34
C LEU A 162 -10.75 -9.43 -7.73
N GLN A 163 -11.99 -9.03 -8.02
CA GLN A 163 -12.34 -7.62 -8.11
C GLN A 163 -12.61 -7.06 -6.71
N SER A 164 -12.45 -5.74 -6.53
CA SER A 164 -12.87 -5.09 -5.29
C SER A 164 -14.34 -5.43 -4.98
N GLY A 165 -14.61 -5.94 -3.78
CA GLY A 165 -15.91 -6.42 -3.34
C GLY A 165 -16.20 -7.91 -3.59
N ASP A 166 -15.37 -8.62 -4.37
CA ASP A 166 -15.49 -10.08 -4.47
C ASP A 166 -15.27 -10.74 -3.11
N MET A 167 -16.07 -11.75 -2.79
CA MET A 167 -15.99 -12.51 -1.55
C MET A 167 -15.54 -13.95 -1.79
N VAL A 168 -14.68 -14.43 -0.90
CA VAL A 168 -14.24 -15.83 -0.82
C VAL A 168 -14.45 -16.35 0.59
N TRP A 169 -15.01 -17.55 0.73
CA TRP A 169 -15.20 -18.20 2.02
C TRP A 169 -15.22 -19.72 1.90
N VAL A 170 -15.17 -20.39 3.05
CA VAL A 170 -15.37 -21.84 3.18
C VAL A 170 -16.75 -22.08 3.77
N ARG A 171 -17.49 -23.05 3.24
CA ARG A 171 -18.78 -23.48 3.80
C ARG A 171 -18.86 -25.00 3.88
N HIS A 172 -19.71 -25.49 4.76
CA HIS A 172 -20.09 -26.90 4.78
C HIS A 172 -20.83 -27.30 3.49
N SER A 173 -20.51 -28.45 2.91
CA SER A 173 -21.10 -28.88 1.62
C SER A 173 -22.52 -29.45 1.75
N ALA A 174 -22.79 -30.33 2.74
CA ALA A 174 -24.13 -30.90 2.99
C ALA A 174 -24.24 -31.64 4.34
N GLY A 175 -25.41 -31.52 4.97
CA GLY A 175 -25.81 -31.85 6.34
C GLY A 175 -25.86 -33.31 6.76
N ASP A 176 -24.76 -34.04 6.67
CA ASP A 176 -24.62 -35.21 7.54
C ASP A 176 -24.37 -34.73 8.99
N PRO A 177 -25.31 -35.01 9.93
CA PRO A 177 -25.16 -34.59 11.33
C PRO A 177 -23.96 -35.24 12.04
N ASN A 178 -23.35 -36.28 11.44
CA ASN A 178 -22.15 -36.93 11.95
C ASN A 178 -20.85 -36.25 11.52
N GLU A 179 -20.90 -35.15 10.75
CA GLU A 179 -19.69 -34.42 10.37
C GLU A 179 -19.15 -33.56 11.51
N LEU A 180 -17.84 -33.67 11.74
CA LEU A 180 -17.12 -32.89 12.75
C LEU A 180 -15.90 -32.22 12.13
N LEU A 181 -15.88 -30.88 12.16
CA LEU A 181 -14.75 -30.08 11.71
C LEU A 181 -13.83 -29.78 12.90
N ASN A 182 -12.61 -30.32 12.87
CA ASN A 182 -11.62 -30.17 13.92
C ASN A 182 -11.13 -28.72 14.04
N GLY A 183 -11.10 -28.19 15.27
CA GLY A 183 -10.76 -26.78 15.51
C GLY A 183 -9.29 -26.44 15.27
N TYR A 184 -8.38 -27.14 15.94
CA TYR A 184 -6.97 -26.72 16.04
C TYR A 184 -6.20 -26.75 14.71
N ASN A 185 -6.62 -27.60 13.78
CA ASN A 185 -5.90 -27.87 12.53
C ASN A 185 -6.60 -27.32 11.28
N SER A 186 -7.78 -26.68 11.45
CA SER A 186 -8.52 -26.09 10.34
C SER A 186 -8.33 -24.58 10.32
N TYR A 187 -7.98 -24.05 9.15
CA TYR A 187 -7.67 -22.63 8.98
C TYR A 187 -8.12 -22.10 7.62
N PHE A 188 -8.21 -20.77 7.56
CA PHE A 188 -8.41 -20.01 6.34
C PHE A 188 -7.49 -18.81 6.30
N SER A 189 -6.75 -18.67 5.21
CA SER A 189 -5.71 -17.67 5.05
C SER A 189 -5.68 -17.15 3.62
N GLY A 190 -5.21 -15.92 3.48
CA GLY A 190 -4.93 -15.38 2.16
C GLY A 190 -4.22 -14.04 2.22
N PHE A 191 -3.60 -13.67 1.12
CA PHE A 191 -2.94 -12.37 0.98
C PHE A 191 -2.94 -11.89 -0.47
N LEU A 192 -2.85 -10.57 -0.62
CA LEU A 192 -2.72 -9.89 -1.92
C LEU A 192 -1.28 -10.06 -2.43
N ILE A 193 -1.13 -10.69 -3.60
CA ILE A 193 0.15 -10.81 -4.30
C ILE A 193 0.47 -9.49 -5.00
N SER A 194 -0.49 -8.97 -5.75
CA SER A 194 -0.33 -7.74 -6.53
C SER A 194 -1.68 -7.13 -6.89
N THR A 195 -1.77 -5.80 -6.83
CA THR A 195 -2.92 -5.05 -7.36
C THR A 195 -2.92 -5.06 -8.89
N LEU A 196 -4.12 -5.15 -9.48
CA LEU A 196 -4.38 -5.00 -10.91
C LEU A 196 -4.81 -3.57 -11.26
#